data_AF-A0A550GGT2-F1
#
_entry.id   AF-A0A550GGT2-F1
#
_cell.length_a   1.000
_cell.length_b   1.000
_cell.length_c   1.000
_cell.angle_alpha   90.00
_cell.angle_beta   90.00
_cell.angle_gamma   90.00
#
_symmetry.space_group_name_H-M   'P 1'
#
loop_
_entity.id
_entity.type
_entity.pdbx_description
1 polymer ?
#
loop_
_entity_poly.entity_id
_entity_poly.type
_entity_poly.pdbx_seq_one_letter_code
_entity_poly.pdbx_strand_id
1 'polypeptide(L)'
;MKLDFIHSLTDDTGLLQHAKFGIPRRVEGYTTDDNTRALIALAKYFQANGSSKIVNRLIDTYLSFILHMQKKDGKMHNFLSYDR
;
A
#
# COMPACT_ATOMS: atom_id res chain seq x y z
N MET A 1 10.00 -6.02 -10.30
CA MET A 1 9.19 -4.92 -9.75
C MET A 1 10.09 -3.72 -9.54
N LYS A 2 9.69 -2.51 -9.96
CA LYS A 2 10.45 -1.27 -9.70
C LYS A 2 10.02 -0.70 -8.35
N LEU A 3 10.82 -0.90 -7.31
CA LEU A 3 10.50 -0.46 -5.95
C LEU A 3 10.32 1.06 -5.85
N ASP A 4 11.11 1.83 -6.61
CA ASP A 4 11.03 3.30 -6.62
C ASP A 4 9.65 3.80 -7.06
N PHE A 5 9.03 3.12 -8.02
CA PHE A 5 7.70 3.49 -8.49
C PHE A 5 6.63 3.24 -7.43
N ILE A 6 6.66 2.07 -6.80
CA ILE A 6 5.75 1.74 -5.69
C ILE A 6 5.93 2.72 -4.54
N HIS A 7 7.20 3.01 -4.19
CA HIS A 7 7.53 3.99 -3.17
C HIS A 7 7.03 5.40 -3.51
N SER A 8 7.11 5.84 -4.77
CA SER A 8 6.58 7.16 -5.18
C SER A 8 5.05 7.30 -5.10
N LEU A 9 4.32 6.16 -5.09
CA LEU A 9 2.87 6.12 -4.95
C LEU A 9 2.43 5.88 -3.50
N THR A 10 3.38 5.70 -2.58
CA THR A 10 3.13 5.34 -1.19
C THR A 10 3.53 6.48 -0.27
N ASP A 11 2.70 6.77 0.72
CA ASP A 11 3.06 7.62 1.85
C ASP A 11 3.03 6.83 3.16
N ASP A 12 3.10 7.53 4.30
CA ASP A 12 3.15 6.89 5.61
C ASP A 12 1.84 6.19 6.01
N THR A 13 0.76 6.35 5.24
CA THR A 13 -0.47 5.58 5.45
C THR A 13 -0.56 4.36 4.55
N GLY A 14 -0.30 4.51 3.24
CA GLY A 14 -0.56 3.43 2.30
C GLY A 14 -0.28 3.80 0.84
N LEU A 15 -0.60 2.87 -0.05
CA LEU A 15 -0.57 3.07 -1.48
C LEU A 15 -1.78 3.91 -1.93
N LEU A 16 -1.50 5.03 -2.58
CA LEU A 16 -2.53 5.87 -3.20
C LEU A 16 -3.13 5.19 -4.43
N GLN A 17 -4.46 5.23 -4.52
CA GLN A 17 -5.15 4.66 -5.67
C GLN A 17 -5.03 5.61 -6.87
N HIS A 18 -4.91 5.00 -8.05
CA HIS A 18 -4.74 5.67 -9.34
C HIS A 18 -3.49 6.57 -9.47
N ALA A 19 -2.98 6.66 -10.70
CA ALA A 19 -1.90 7.58 -11.04
C ALA A 19 -2.17 8.26 -12.38
N LYS A 20 -1.52 9.40 -12.62
CA LYS A 20 -1.45 10.07 -13.92
C LYS A 20 0.02 10.25 -14.27
N PHE A 21 0.50 9.58 -15.31
CA PHE A 21 1.92 9.60 -15.72
C PHE A 21 2.88 9.23 -14.58
N GLY A 22 2.48 8.30 -13.72
CA GLY A 22 3.26 7.87 -12.55
C GLY A 22 3.20 8.80 -11.34
N ILE A 23 2.43 9.89 -11.42
CA ILE A 23 2.18 10.80 -10.29
C ILE A 23 0.90 10.35 -9.58
N PRO A 24 0.92 10.15 -8.25
CA PRO A 24 -0.25 9.67 -7.51
C PRO A 24 -1.39 10.70 -7.53
N ARG A 25 -2.62 10.22 -7.74
CA ARG A 25 -3.82 11.08 -7.68
C ARG A 25 -4.34 11.14 -6.25
N ARG A 26 -3.76 12.04 -5.46
CA ARG A 26 -4.11 12.22 -4.04
C ARG A 26 -5.62 12.33 -3.80
N VAL A 27 -6.36 13.01 -4.67
CA VAL A 27 -7.83 13.20 -4.53
C VAL A 27 -8.61 11.89 -4.42
N GLU A 28 -8.06 10.80 -4.95
CA GLU A 28 -8.70 9.50 -4.95
C GLU A 28 -8.44 8.75 -3.63
N GLY A 29 -7.48 9.16 -2.79
CA GLY A 29 -7.20 8.48 -1.53
C GLY A 29 -6.66 7.06 -1.72
N TYR A 30 -7.19 6.09 -0.95
CA TYR A 30 -6.62 4.76 -0.79
C TYR A 30 -7.71 3.70 -0.87
N THR A 31 -7.34 2.52 -1.36
CA THR A 31 -8.18 1.34 -1.23
C THR A 31 -7.48 0.17 -0.55
N THR A 32 -8.29 -0.64 0.13
CA THR A 32 -7.84 -1.88 0.76
C THR A 32 -7.36 -2.89 -0.27
N ASP A 33 -7.97 -2.94 -1.46
CA ASP A 33 -7.56 -3.88 -2.49
C ASP A 33 -6.23 -3.52 -3.15
N ASP A 34 -5.92 -2.23 -3.36
CA ASP A 34 -4.61 -1.79 -3.87
C ASP A 34 -3.51 -2.05 -2.85
N ASN A 35 -3.73 -1.69 -1.57
CA ASN A 35 -2.77 -1.94 -0.49
C ASN A 35 -2.53 -3.45 -0.27
N THR A 36 -3.58 -4.27 -0.35
CA THR A 36 -3.46 -5.73 -0.25
C THR A 36 -2.66 -6.30 -1.42
N ARG A 37 -2.94 -5.87 -2.66
CA ARG A 37 -2.18 -6.32 -3.83
C ARG A 37 -0.70 -5.91 -3.74
N ALA A 38 -0.43 -4.70 -3.26
CA ALA A 38 0.94 -4.21 -3.06
C ALA A 38 1.69 -5.04 -2.00
N LEU A 39 1.04 -5.38 -0.89
CA LEU A 39 1.61 -6.26 0.13
C LEU A 39 1.94 -7.65 -0.43
N ILE A 40 1.03 -8.26 -1.19
CA ILE A 40 1.26 -9.56 -1.84
C ILE A 40 2.45 -9.49 -2.80
N ALA A 41 2.53 -8.44 -3.61
CA ALA A 41 3.64 -8.25 -4.54
C ALA A 41 4.99 -8.09 -3.81
N LEU A 42 5.01 -7.36 -2.69
CA LEU A 42 6.21 -7.20 -1.86
C LEU A 42 6.59 -8.48 -1.13
N ALA A 43 5.64 -9.27 -0.63
CA ALA A 43 5.94 -10.55 -0.02
C ALA A 43 6.62 -11.51 -1.02
N LYS A 44 6.12 -11.57 -2.26
CA LYS A 44 6.76 -12.34 -3.34
C LYS A 44 8.15 -11.80 -3.69
N TYR A 45 8.30 -10.47 -3.75
CA TYR A 45 9.60 -9.85 -4.00
C TYR A 45 10.61 -10.15 -2.89
N PHE A 46 10.19 -10.04 -1.63
CA PHE A 46 10.98 -10.35 -0.44
C PHE A 46 11.45 -11.81 -0.47
N GLN A 47 10.56 -12.75 -0.82
CA GLN A 47 10.92 -14.16 -0.93
C GLN A 47 12.01 -14.40 -1.99
N ALA A 48 11.97 -13.69 -3.12
CA ALA A 48 12.90 -13.88 -4.23
C ALA A 48 14.22 -13.11 -4.09
N ASN A 49 14.22 -11.95 -3.40
CA ASN A 49 15.35 -11.01 -3.39
C ASN A 49 15.88 -10.73 -1.96
N GLY A 50 15.20 -11.27 -0.94
CA GLY A 50 15.49 -10.98 0.45
C GLY A 50 14.95 -9.63 0.93
N SER A 51 15.38 -9.29 2.14
CA SER A 51 14.99 -8.06 2.82
C SER A 51 15.82 -6.86 2.35
N SER A 52 15.20 -5.69 2.36
CA SER A 52 15.89 -4.40 2.35
C SER A 52 15.11 -3.39 3.18
N LYS A 53 15.74 -2.29 3.58
CA LYS A 53 15.08 -1.24 4.37
C LYS A 53 13.80 -0.72 3.72
N ILE A 54 13.82 -0.52 2.40
CA ILE A 54 12.67 -0.04 1.64
C ILE A 54 11.56 -1.10 1.54
N VAL A 55 11.92 -2.37 1.34
CA VAL A 55 10.94 -3.48 1.29
C VAL A 55 10.25 -3.63 2.63
N ASN A 56 11.00 -3.65 3.74
CA ASN A 56 10.43 -3.78 5.08
C ASN A 56 9.49 -2.60 5.39
N ARG A 57 9.92 -1.36 5.10
CA ARG A 57 9.07 -0.18 5.31
C ARG A 57 7.75 -0.30 4.56
N LEU A 58 7.79 -0.65 3.27
CA LEU A 58 6.57 -0.74 2.47
C LEU A 58 5.65 -1.89 2.95
N ILE A 59 6.22 -3.04 3.36
CA ILE A 59 5.46 -4.14 3.95
C ILE A 59 4.75 -3.66 5.24
N ASP A 60 5.48 -3.01 6.14
CA ASP A 60 4.94 -2.50 7.41
C ASP A 60 3.83 -1.47 7.17
N THR A 61 4.02 -0.55 6.21
CA THR A 61 3.01 0.44 5.82
C THR A 61 1.74 -0.23 5.32
N TYR A 62 1.83 -1.18 4.39
CA TYR A 62 0.62 -1.82 3.84
C TYR A 62 -0.08 -2.73 4.84
N LEU A 63 0.67 -3.42 5.70
CA LEU A 63 0.09 -4.23 6.75
C LEU A 63 -0.64 -3.34 7.78
N SER A 64 -0.02 -2.23 8.18
CA SER A 64 -0.64 -1.24 9.07
C SER A 64 -1.94 -0.68 8.48
N PHE A 65 -1.94 -0.33 7.19
CA PHE A 65 -3.13 0.10 6.47
C PHE A 65 -4.24 -0.96 6.54
N ILE A 66 -3.94 -2.21 6.20
CA ILE A 66 -4.94 -3.30 6.18
C ILE A 66 -5.51 -3.55 7.57
N LEU A 67 -4.68 -3.54 8.61
CA LEU A 67 -5.12 -3.68 9.99
C LEU A 67 -6.02 -2.51 10.42
N HIS A 68 -5.71 -1.29 10.01
CA HIS A 68 -6.54 -0.13 10.26
C HIS A 68 -7.91 -0.22 9.55
N MET A 69 -7.94 -0.77 8.35
CA MET A 69 -9.17 -0.91 7.56
C MET A 69 -10.05 -2.08 8.01
N GLN A 70 -9.57 -2.95 8.91
CA GLN A 70 -10.34 -4.06 9.43
C GLN A 70 -11.34 -3.61 10.50
N LYS A 71 -12.61 -3.98 10.31
CA LYS A 71 -13.69 -3.78 11.28
C LYS A 71 -13.63 -4.84 12.37
N LYS A 72 -14.26 -4.55 13.52
CA LYS A 72 -14.36 -5.48 14.66
C LYS A 72 -15.00 -6.83 14.30
N ASP A 73 -15.85 -6.88 13.28
CA ASP A 73 -16.50 -8.11 12.81
C ASP A 73 -15.66 -8.89 11.77
N GLY A 74 -14.42 -8.46 11.52
CA GLY A 74 -13.49 -9.08 10.57
C GLY A 74 -13.70 -8.65 9.12
N LYS A 75 -14.75 -7.89 8.79
CA LYS A 75 -14.93 -7.29 7.45
C LYS A 75 -13.97 -6.13 7.24
N MET A 76 -13.81 -5.70 6.00
CA MET A 76 -12.93 -4.57 5.65
C MET A 76 -13.75 -3.34 5.24
N HIS A 77 -13.28 -2.16 5.63
CA HIS A 77 -13.56 -0.94 4.88
C HIS A 77 -12.81 -1.02 3.55
N ASN A 78 -13.40 -0.53 2.45
CA ASN A 78 -12.73 -0.57 1.15
C ASN A 78 -11.95 0.72 0.85
N PHE A 79 -12.50 1.87 1.24
CA PHE A 79 -12.02 3.18 0.84
C PHE A 79 -11.64 4.02 2.06
N LEU A 80 -10.53 4.75 1.94
CA LEU A 80 -10.09 5.74 2.90
C LEU A 80 -9.74 7.04 2.14
N SER A 81 -10.28 8.17 2.60
CA SER A 81 -10.08 9.45 1.93
C SER A 81 -8.64 9.94 2.09
N TYR A 82 -8.19 10.88 1.25
CA TYR A 82 -6.84 11.45 1.38
C TYR A 82 -6.62 12.22 2.68
N ASP A 83 -7.66 12.92 3.11
CA ASP A 83 -7.65 13.70 4.34
C ASP A 83 -7.87 12.81 5.59
N ARG A 84 -8.04 11.50 5.35
CA ARG A 84 -8.42 10.41 6.26
C ARG A 84 -9.85 10.55 6.76
#